data_AF-W7YHT2-F1
#
_entry.id   AF-W7YHT2-F1
#
_cell.length_a   1.000
_cell.length_b   1.000
_cell.length_c   1.000
_cell.angle_alpha   90.00
_cell.angle_beta   90.00
_cell.angle_gamma   90.00
#
_symmetry.space_group_name_H-M   'P 1'
#
loop_
_entity.id
_entity.type
_entity.pdbx_description
1 polymer ?
#
loop_
_entity_poly.entity_id
_entity_poly.type
_entity_poly.pdbx_seq_one_letter_code
_entity_poly.pdbx_strand_id
1 'polypeptide(L)' 'MEMVLVETFDVGEQLYALLLERENPEADGIILRVEEENEEMMLYNIEDEEEWKAVEEAYNVLVAEHEND' A
#
# COMPACT_ATOMS: atom_id res chain seq x y z
N MET A 1 -16.54 4.70 7.02
CA MET A 1 -15.25 4.03 6.83
C MET A 1 -14.23 5.14 6.66
N GLU A 2 -13.43 5.39 7.70
CA GLU A 2 -12.29 6.32 7.65
C GLU A 2 -11.04 5.47 7.41
N MET A 3 -10.46 5.61 6.22
CA MET A 3 -9.21 4.96 5.84
C MET A 3 -8.06 5.84 6.33
N VAL A 4 -7.07 5.24 6.98
CA VAL A 4 -5.86 5.93 7.43
C VAL A 4 -4.65 5.36 6.72
N LEU A 5 -3.74 6.24 6.31
CA LEU A 5 -2.41 5.82 5.83
C LEU A 5 -1.65 5.24 7.02
N VAL A 6 -1.35 3.95 6.92
CA VAL A 6 -0.59 3.23 7.93
C VAL A 6 0.88 3.23 7.56
N GLU A 7 1.17 2.90 6.30
CA GLU A 7 2.54 2.71 5.84
C GLU A 7 2.66 2.95 4.34
N THR A 8 3.86 3.31 3.91
CA THR A 8 4.23 3.43 2.49
C THR A 8 5.47 2.59 2.21
N PHE A 9 5.51 1.96 1.05
CA PHE A 9 6.62 1.10 0.66
C PHE A 9 6.91 1.18 -0.83
N ASP A 10 8.17 0.98 -1.17
CA ASP A 10 8.66 1.05 -2.55
C ASP A 10 8.65 -0.34 -3.19
N VAL A 11 8.14 -0.43 -4.42
CA VAL A 11 8.25 -1.62 -5.26
C VAL A 11 8.87 -1.19 -6.59
N GLY A 12 10.14 -1.55 -6.77
CA GLY A 12 10.92 -1.09 -7.92
C GLY A 12 11.15 0.42 -7.87
N GLU A 13 10.58 1.16 -8.82
CA GLU A 13 10.66 2.62 -8.92
C GLU A 13 9.36 3.32 -8.48
N GLN A 14 8.36 2.56 -8.03
CA GLN A 14 7.02 3.05 -7.70
C GLN A 14 6.77 3.00 -6.19
N LEU A 15 6.08 4.02 -5.69
CA LEU A 15 5.70 4.13 -4.28
C LEU A 15 4.25 3.66 -4.08
N TYR A 16 4.00 2.91 -3.03
CA TYR A 16 2.68 2.39 -2.68
C TYR A 16 2.30 2.75 -1.25
N ALA A 17 1.00 2.89 -1.01
CA ALA A 17 0.41 3.26 0.27
C ALA A 17 -0.56 2.19 0.76
N LEU A 18 -0.35 1.70 1.99
CA LEU A 18 -1.27 0.83 2.70
C LEU A 18 -2.25 1.66 3.52
N LEU A 19 -3.53 1.52 3.20
CA LEU A 19 -4.64 2.16 3.88
C LEU A 19 -5.44 1.10 4.65
N LEU A 20 -5.58 1.28 5.96
CA LEU A 20 -6.41 0.42 6.81
C LEU A 20 -7.61 1.20 7.36
N GLU A 21 -8.68 0.48 7.68
CA GLU A 21 -9.79 1.07 8.41
C GLU A 21 -9.37 1.41 9.83
N ARG A 22 -9.51 2.68 10.22
CA ARG A 22 -9.10 3.16 11.54
C ARG A 22 -9.78 2.41 12.69
N GLU A 23 -11.05 2.06 12.51
CA GLU A 23 -11.86 1.39 13.53
C GLU A 23 -11.68 -0.14 13.52
N ASN A 24 -11.07 -0.69 12.46
CA ASN A 24 -10.84 -2.12 12.32
C ASN A 24 -9.55 -2.38 11.50
N PRO A 25 -8.37 -2.28 12.11
CA PRO A 25 -7.10 -2.53 11.42
C PRO A 25 -6.92 -4.00 10.99
N GLU A 26 -7.75 -4.92 11.50
CA GLU A 26 -7.78 -6.32 11.06
C GLU A 26 -8.69 -6.54 9.83
N ALA A 27 -9.41 -5.50 9.36
CA ALA A 27 -10.18 -5.55 8.12
C ALA A 27 -9.27 -5.55 6.89
N ASP A 28 -9.84 -5.92 5.74
CA ASP A 28 -9.14 -5.92 4.46
C ASP A 28 -8.61 -4.50 4.14
N GLY A 29 -7.29 -4.38 4.12
CA GLY A 29 -6.60 -3.16 3.72
C GLY A 29 -6.67 -2.91 2.21
N ILE A 30 -6.46 -1.65 1.82
CA ILE A 30 -6.33 -1.28 0.40
C ILE A 30 -4.91 -0.78 0.17
N ILE A 31 -4.28 -1.28 -0.88
CA ILE A 31 -3.00 -0.77 -1.36
C ILE A 31 -3.22 0.03 -2.64
N LEU A 32 -2.71 1.26 -2.67
CA LEU A 32 -2.81 2.17 -3.81
C LEU A 32 -1.42 2.64 -4.24
N ARG A 33 -1.24 2.89 -5.54
CA ARG A 33 -0.03 3.54 -6.05
C ARG A 33 -0.06 5.03 -5.72
N VAL A 34 1.08 5.55 -5.27
CA VAL A 34 1.27 6.97 -4.97
C VAL A 34 2.06 7.59 -6.12
N GLU A 35 1.53 8.66 -6.68
CA GLU A 35 2.24 9.49 -7.66
C GLU A 35 2.27 10.94 -7.22
N GLU A 36 3.41 11.60 -7.42
CA GLU A 36 3.55 13.04 -7.18
C GLU A 36 3.20 13.79 -8.47
N GLU A 37 2.08 14.51 -8.44
CA GLU A 37 1.60 15.34 -9.55
C GLU A 37 1.34 16.76 -9.08
N ASN A 38 1.96 17.74 -9.73
CA ASN A 38 1.75 19.16 -9.41
C ASN A 38 1.98 19.52 -7.94
N GLU A 39 3.00 18.93 -7.31
CA GLU A 39 3.32 19.10 -5.88
C GLU A 39 2.28 18.47 -4.93
N GLU A 40 1.33 17.70 -5.46
CA GLU A 40 0.32 16.96 -4.70
C GLU A 40 0.53 15.45 -4.85
N MET A 41 0.21 14.68 -3.80
CA MET A 41 0.22 13.22 -3.87
C MET A 41 -1.14 12.72 -4.32
N MET A 42 -1.15 11.98 -5.43
CA MET A 42 -2.31 11.32 -6.00
C MET A 42 -2.27 9.83 -5.73
N LEU A 43 -3.43 9.23 -5.47
CA LEU A 43 -3.57 7.81 -5.20
C LEU A 43 -4.31 7.13 -6.34
N TYR A 44 -3.71 6.09 -6.91
CA TYR A 44 -4.25 5.34 -8.03
C TYR A 44 -4.47 3.88 -7.66
N ASN A 45 -5.56 3.30 -8.18
CA ASN A 45 -5.79 1.86 -8.09
C ASN A 45 -4.79 1.13 -8.97
N ILE A 46 -4.40 -0.06 -8.54
CA ILE A 46 -3.57 -0.97 -9.33
C ILE A 46 -4.52 -1.81 -10.18
N GLU A 47 -4.56 -1.55 -11.48
CA GLU A 47 -5.41 -2.28 -12.43
C GLU A 47 -4.67 -3.44 -13.13
N ASP A 48 -3.34 -3.39 -13.14
CA ASP A 48 -2.49 -4.39 -13.77
C ASP A 48 -2.21 -5.57 -12.82
N GLU A 49 -2.42 -6.79 -13.30
CA GLU A 49 -2.28 -8.02 -12.50
C GLU A 49 -0.81 -8.34 -12.18
N GLU A 50 0.13 -8.05 -13.08
CA GLU A 50 1.56 -8.23 -12.84
C GLU A 50 2.06 -7.23 -11.81
N GLU A 51 1.62 -5.97 -11.91
CA GLU A 51 1.89 -4.93 -10.91
C GLU A 51 1.33 -5.32 -9.55
N TRP A 52 0.06 -5.75 -9.49
CA TRP A 52 -0.57 -6.19 -8.24
C TRP A 52 0.20 -7.31 -7.58
N LYS A 53 0.64 -8.31 -8.36
CA LYS A 53 1.40 -9.44 -7.82
C LYS A 53 2.74 -9.00 -7.22
N ALA A 54 3.46 -8.09 -7.88
CA ALA A 54 4.73 -7.57 -7.35
C ALA A 54 4.51 -6.81 -6.03
N VAL A 55 3.44 -6.03 -5.95
CA VAL A 55 3.05 -5.29 -4.76
C VAL A 55 2.62 -6.21 -3.62
N GLU A 56 1.84 -7.24 -3.92
CA GLU A 56 1.43 -8.26 -2.95
C GLU A 56 2.65 -9.03 -2.40
N GLU A 57 3.61 -9.40 -3.24
CA GLU A 57 4.85 -10.04 -2.81
C GLU A 57 5.66 -9.12 -1.87
N ALA A 58 5.80 -7.84 -2.20
CA ALA A 58 6.48 -6.86 -1.35
C ALA A 58 5.78 -6.65 0.00
N TYR A 59 4.45 -6.53 0.00
CA TYR A 59 3.64 -6.42 1.21
C TYR A 59 3.80 -7.64 2.12
N ASN A 60 3.76 -8.85 1.56
CA ASN A 60 3.95 -10.08 2.34
C ASN A 60 5.32 -10.15 3.01
N VAL A 61 6.37 -9.66 2.35
CA VAL A 61 7.70 -9.54 2.96
C VAL A 61 7.68 -8.53 4.10
N LEU A 62 7.07 -7.36 3.90
CA LEU A 62 6.93 -6.30 4.91
C LEU A 62 6.22 -6.80 6.17
N VAL A 63 5.08 -7.47 6.03
CA VAL A 63 4.34 -8.04 7.16
C VAL A 63 5.19 -9.09 7.88
N ALA A 64 5.86 -9.97 7.14
CA ALA A 64 6.74 -10.98 7.73
C ALA A 64 7.91 -10.36 8.50
N GLU A 65 8.45 -9.22 8.05
CA GLU A 65 9.47 -8.48 8.80
C GLU A 65 8.90 -7.87 10.09
N HIS A 66 7.68 -7.34 10.06
CA HIS A 66 7.00 -6.78 11.24
C HIS A 66 6.58 -7.82 12.29
N GLU A 67 6.25 -9.06 11.89
CA GLU A 67 5.91 -10.13 12.85
C GLU A 67 7.12 -10.70 13.61
N ASN A 68 8.34 -10.41 13.15
CA ASN A 68 9.58 -10.94 13.74
C ASN A 68 10.24 -9.99 14.77
N ASP A 69 9.62 -8.85 15.09
CA ASP A 69 10.12 -7.84 16.06
C ASP A 69 9.31 -7.81 17.38
#